data_AF-A0A4Q3FH03-F1
#
_entry.id   AF-A0A4Q3FH03-F1
#
_cell.length_a   1.000
_cell.length_b   1.000
_cell.length_c   1.000
_cell.angle_alpha   90.00
_cell.angle_beta   90.00
_cell.angle_gamma   90.00
#
_symmetry.space_group_name_H-M   'P 1'
#
loop_
_entity.id
_entity.type
_entity.pdbx_description
1 polymer ?
#
loop_
_entity_poly.entity_id
_entity_poly.type
_entity_poly.pdbx_seq_one_letter_code
_entity_poly.pdbx_strand_id
1 'polypeptide(L)'
;MTNRVRSTAAALLLLGGTALTAATVFAQARGGLAYDVSQLPQTKGVVKQYTLSPRGEIDGLLLADGTEVKLPPHLSTQTAFALRPGDAVTVRGLKARALPLVDAVSVTNDATGAVVLDQGGPAERATTSEVVTSKIVAVLHGKRGEINGAVLDNGAQLRLPPHEAERFADLLKPDQAISVRGESTKSALGTVIEATAIGATPDRLAQLDARRPKPPRHDDRAPPPPPPGPRG
;
A
#
# COMPACT_ATOMS: atom_id res chain seq x y z
N MET A 1 59.52 -42.74 -24.13
CA MET A 1 60.00 -41.43 -24.63
C MET A 1 58.96 -40.38 -24.22
N THR A 2 58.98 -39.75 -23.04
CA THR A 2 59.86 -38.66 -22.54
C THR A 2 59.87 -37.39 -23.39
N ASN A 3 59.12 -36.35 -23.00
CA ASN A 3 59.62 -35.02 -22.59
C ASN A 3 58.47 -34.03 -22.35
N ARG A 4 58.29 -33.48 -21.14
CA ARG A 4 58.92 -32.27 -20.56
C ARG A 4 58.44 -30.96 -21.24
N VAL A 5 57.49 -30.25 -20.62
CA VAL A 5 57.66 -29.15 -19.64
C VAL A 5 58.29 -27.89 -20.24
N ARG A 6 57.52 -26.79 -20.26
CA ARG A 6 58.00 -25.46 -19.86
C ARG A 6 56.92 -24.68 -19.12
N SER A 7 57.25 -24.34 -17.88
CA SER A 7 56.56 -23.42 -16.98
C SER A 7 56.80 -21.96 -17.37
N THR A 8 55.79 -21.11 -17.15
CA THR A 8 55.87 -19.73 -16.64
C THR A 8 54.48 -19.42 -16.06
N ALA A 9 54.23 -19.61 -14.77
CA ALA A 9 54.52 -18.70 -13.65
C ALA A 9 53.70 -17.39 -13.67
N ALA A 10 52.98 -17.19 -12.55
CA ALA A 10 52.44 -15.96 -11.98
C ALA A 10 51.11 -15.41 -12.55
N ALA A 11 50.03 -15.58 -11.78
CA ALA A 11 49.55 -14.51 -10.91
C ALA A 11 48.50 -15.05 -9.92
N LEU A 12 48.83 -14.93 -8.65
CA LEU A 12 47.97 -15.19 -7.50
C LEU A 12 47.00 -14.01 -7.36
N LEU A 13 45.69 -14.26 -7.29
CA LEU A 13 44.75 -13.35 -6.61
C LEU A 13 43.68 -14.19 -5.92
N LEU A 14 43.70 -14.07 -4.59
CA LEU A 14 42.78 -14.66 -3.62
C LEU A 14 41.35 -14.12 -3.76
N LEU A 15 40.45 -14.77 -3.01
CA LEU A 15 39.08 -14.39 -2.60
C LEU A 15 38.02 -15.03 -3.52
N GLY A 16 37.14 -15.93 -3.08
CA GLY A 16 36.51 -16.07 -1.78
C GLY A 16 35.01 -15.81 -1.94
N GLY A 17 34.19 -16.86 -1.82
CA GLY A 17 32.77 -16.78 -1.43
C GLY A 17 31.78 -16.16 -2.43
N THR A 18 31.20 -16.97 -3.31
CA THR A 18 29.89 -16.67 -3.93
C THR A 18 28.77 -17.38 -3.16
N ALA A 19 28.60 -17.00 -1.89
CA ALA A 19 27.44 -17.38 -1.08
C ALA A 19 26.67 -16.12 -0.68
N LEU A 20 26.27 -15.30 -1.66
CA LEU A 20 25.51 -14.06 -1.42
C LEU A 20 24.53 -13.82 -2.57
N THR A 21 23.49 -14.65 -2.70
CA THR A 21 22.32 -14.33 -3.55
C THR A 21 20.98 -14.42 -2.83
N ALA A 22 20.94 -14.72 -1.53
CA ALA A 22 19.70 -14.70 -0.75
C ALA A 22 19.47 -13.39 0.03
N ALA A 23 20.50 -12.54 0.21
CA ALA A 23 20.40 -11.35 1.05
C ALA A 23 19.71 -10.15 0.37
N THR A 24 19.56 -10.15 -0.96
CA THR A 24 18.96 -9.03 -1.71
C THR A 24 17.44 -8.99 -1.64
N VAL A 25 16.76 -10.05 -1.18
CA VAL A 25 15.30 -10.01 -0.96
C VAL A 25 14.95 -9.31 0.35
N PHE A 26 15.86 -9.28 1.34
CA PHE A 26 15.61 -8.63 2.64
C PHE A 26 15.68 -7.10 2.63
N ALA A 27 16.09 -6.48 1.52
CA ALA A 27 16.34 -5.04 1.48
C ALA A 27 15.16 -4.19 0.97
N GLN A 28 14.11 -4.80 0.43
CA GLN A 28 13.02 -4.08 -0.26
C GLN A 28 11.83 -3.69 0.65
N ALA A 29 11.89 -3.94 1.96
CA ALA A 29 10.81 -3.62 2.90
C ALA A 29 11.18 -2.57 3.96
N ARG A 30 12.18 -1.71 3.71
CA ARG A 30 12.61 -0.64 4.63
C ARG A 30 11.84 0.67 4.45
N GLY A 31 10.52 0.63 4.46
CA GLY A 31 9.71 1.85 4.39
C GLY A 31 8.30 1.62 4.87
N GLY A 32 8.05 1.83 6.17
CA GLY A 32 6.69 1.85 6.72
C GLY A 32 6.60 1.65 8.24
N LEU A 33 7.55 0.95 8.85
CA LEU A 33 7.51 0.67 10.28
C LEU A 33 8.35 1.66 11.09
N ALA A 34 7.77 2.17 12.18
CA ALA A 34 8.45 3.08 13.12
C ALA A 34 9.61 2.40 13.88
N TYR A 35 9.75 1.08 13.78
CA TYR A 35 10.75 0.28 14.48
C TYR A 35 11.36 -0.80 13.58
N ASP A 36 12.61 -1.17 13.86
CA ASP A 36 13.31 -2.25 13.17
C ASP A 36 12.78 -3.61 13.64
N VAL A 37 12.12 -4.34 12.74
CA VAL A 37 11.55 -5.67 12.98
C VAL A 37 12.59 -6.67 13.49
N SER A 38 13.86 -6.51 13.10
CA SER A 38 14.93 -7.41 13.53
C SER A 38 15.26 -7.32 15.02
N GLN A 39 14.87 -6.23 15.67
CA GLN A 39 15.07 -6.02 17.11
C GLN A 39 13.89 -6.55 17.96
N LEU A 40 12.80 -6.97 17.33
CA LEU A 40 11.66 -7.52 18.06
C LEU A 40 11.97 -8.92 18.60
N PRO A 41 11.38 -9.28 19.75
CA PRO A 41 11.47 -10.64 20.28
C PRO A 41 11.06 -11.69 19.23
N GLN A 42 11.86 -12.73 19.12
CA GLN A 42 11.64 -13.83 18.20
C GLN A 42 11.08 -15.04 18.93
N THR A 43 10.00 -15.61 18.40
CA THR A 43 9.38 -16.85 18.89
C THR A 43 9.32 -17.85 17.74
N LYS A 44 9.75 -19.09 17.98
CA LYS A 44 9.66 -20.17 16.99
C LYS A 44 8.56 -21.14 17.36
N GLY A 45 7.89 -21.69 16.36
CA GLY A 45 6.92 -22.76 16.57
C GLY A 45 6.46 -23.39 15.27
N VAL A 46 5.54 -24.34 15.37
CA VAL A 46 4.93 -25.01 14.22
C VAL A 46 3.47 -24.58 14.15
N VAL A 47 3.00 -24.17 12.97
CA VAL A 47 1.60 -23.77 12.78
C VAL A 47 0.71 -24.98 12.97
N LYS A 48 -0.21 -24.93 13.93
CA LYS A 48 -1.24 -25.97 14.13
C LYS A 48 -2.47 -25.72 13.28
N GLN A 49 -2.95 -24.47 13.26
CA GLN A 49 -4.12 -24.05 12.49
C GLN A 49 -4.18 -22.53 12.36
N TYR A 50 -5.00 -22.04 11.44
CA TYR A 50 -5.35 -20.62 11.35
C TYR A 50 -6.36 -20.24 12.44
N THR A 51 -6.30 -19.00 12.90
CA THR A 51 -7.40 -18.34 13.61
C THR A 51 -8.14 -17.45 12.62
N LEU A 52 -9.47 -17.32 12.80
CA LEU A 52 -10.32 -16.57 11.89
C LEU A 52 -11.05 -15.45 12.63
N SER A 53 -11.16 -14.31 11.96
CA SER A 53 -12.04 -13.22 12.36
C SER A 53 -13.52 -13.61 12.18
N PRO A 54 -14.47 -12.90 12.81
CA PRO A 54 -15.90 -13.11 12.58
C PRO A 54 -16.35 -12.96 11.12
N ARG A 55 -15.54 -12.31 10.27
CA ARG A 55 -15.80 -12.15 8.83
C ARG A 55 -15.27 -13.32 8.00
N GLY A 56 -14.63 -14.32 8.63
CA GLY A 56 -14.03 -15.47 7.95
C GLY A 56 -12.64 -15.19 7.35
N GLU A 57 -12.01 -14.08 7.71
CA GLU A 57 -10.65 -13.75 7.30
C GLU A 57 -9.65 -14.33 8.30
N ILE A 58 -8.43 -14.68 7.87
CA ILE A 58 -7.38 -15.12 8.80
C ILE A 58 -6.91 -13.92 9.62
N ASP A 59 -7.02 -14.02 10.95
CA ASP A 59 -6.62 -13.00 11.91
C ASP A 59 -5.43 -13.44 12.79
N GLY A 60 -4.83 -14.57 12.44
CA GLY A 60 -3.73 -15.13 13.21
C GLY A 60 -3.48 -16.62 12.97
N LEU A 61 -2.61 -17.16 13.80
CA LEU A 61 -2.16 -18.54 13.79
C LEU A 61 -2.18 -19.08 15.22
N LEU A 62 -2.58 -20.33 15.37
CA LEU A 62 -2.34 -21.08 16.59
C LEU A 62 -1.15 -21.99 16.36
N LEU A 63 -0.12 -21.88 17.20
CA LEU A 63 1.06 -22.75 17.15
C LEU A 63 0.81 -24.06 17.94
N ALA A 64 1.60 -25.08 17.63
CA ALA A 64 1.47 -26.43 18.21
C ALA A 64 1.72 -26.46 19.74
N ASP A 65 2.49 -25.50 20.25
CA ASP A 65 2.74 -25.30 21.69
C ASP A 65 1.57 -24.58 22.41
N GLY A 66 0.52 -24.19 21.68
CA GLY A 66 -0.61 -23.43 22.20
C GLY A 66 -0.41 -21.91 22.17
N THR A 67 0.70 -21.41 21.62
CA THR A 67 0.92 -19.97 21.45
C THR A 67 0.00 -19.42 20.35
N GLU A 68 -0.76 -18.38 20.68
CA GLU A 68 -1.57 -17.64 19.72
C GLU A 68 -0.76 -16.50 19.11
N VAL A 69 -0.74 -16.41 17.79
CA VAL A 69 -0.04 -15.37 17.05
C VAL A 69 -1.10 -14.52 16.37
N LYS A 70 -1.30 -13.29 16.84
CA LYS A 70 -2.24 -12.35 16.24
C LYS A 70 -1.60 -11.67 15.04
N LEU A 71 -2.36 -11.61 13.95
CA LEU A 71 -2.02 -10.93 12.72
C LEU A 71 -3.19 -10.05 12.30
N PRO A 72 -2.93 -8.86 11.74
CA PRO A 72 -4.02 -8.06 11.19
C PRO A 72 -4.75 -8.78 10.06
N PRO A 73 -6.09 -8.64 9.95
CA PRO A 73 -6.89 -9.34 8.95
C PRO A 73 -6.55 -8.95 7.50
N HIS A 74 -5.96 -7.78 7.25
CA HIS A 74 -5.51 -7.39 5.90
C HIS A 74 -4.39 -8.27 5.36
N LEU A 75 -3.66 -8.97 6.24
CA LEU A 75 -2.64 -9.96 5.85
C LEU A 75 -3.22 -11.33 5.58
N SER A 76 -4.54 -11.55 5.70
CA SER A 76 -5.18 -12.86 5.55
C SER A 76 -4.73 -13.59 4.28
N THR A 77 -4.77 -12.91 3.13
CA THR A 77 -4.37 -13.49 1.84
C THR A 77 -2.88 -13.85 1.83
N GLN A 78 -2.01 -12.95 2.29
CA GLN A 78 -0.56 -13.20 2.32
C GLN A 78 -0.21 -14.37 3.24
N THR A 79 -0.83 -14.43 4.41
CA THR A 79 -0.73 -15.52 5.37
C THR A 79 -1.19 -16.85 4.77
N ALA A 80 -2.36 -16.86 4.13
CA ALA A 80 -2.90 -18.05 3.45
C ALA A 80 -2.02 -18.53 2.30
N PHE A 81 -1.23 -17.66 1.67
CA PHE A 81 -0.29 -18.05 0.61
C PHE A 81 1.05 -18.51 1.16
N ALA A 82 1.62 -17.82 2.15
CA ALA A 82 2.98 -18.05 2.63
C ALA A 82 3.08 -19.16 3.70
N LEU A 83 2.01 -19.40 4.46
CA LEU A 83 2.03 -20.26 5.63
C LEU A 83 0.94 -21.34 5.51
N ARG A 84 1.24 -22.56 5.94
CA ARG A 84 0.29 -23.68 6.05
C ARG A 84 0.38 -24.31 7.44
N PRO A 85 -0.72 -24.94 7.92
CA PRO A 85 -0.64 -25.85 9.06
C PRO A 85 0.44 -26.93 8.81
N GLY A 86 1.31 -27.13 9.78
CA GLY A 86 2.49 -28.00 9.70
C GLY A 86 3.81 -27.27 9.44
N ASP A 87 3.77 -26.01 9.01
CA ASP A 87 4.99 -25.25 8.73
C ASP A 87 5.71 -24.82 10.02
N ALA A 88 7.03 -24.98 10.02
CA ALA A 88 7.88 -24.35 11.02
C ALA A 88 8.02 -22.86 10.70
N VAL A 89 7.73 -22.01 11.68
CA VAL A 89 7.71 -20.56 11.52
C VAL A 89 8.52 -19.86 12.59
N THR A 90 9.16 -18.78 12.17
CA THR A 90 9.81 -17.80 13.02
C THR A 90 8.94 -16.54 13.07
N VAL A 91 8.37 -16.26 14.23
CA VAL A 91 7.52 -15.09 14.49
C VAL A 91 8.35 -14.00 15.18
N ARG A 92 8.23 -12.76 14.72
CA ARG A 92 8.78 -11.57 15.37
C ARG A 92 7.66 -10.63 15.75
N GLY A 93 7.60 -10.29 17.04
CA GLY A 93 6.47 -9.55 17.58
C GLY A 93 6.56 -9.30 19.06
N LEU A 94 5.55 -8.62 19.59
CA LEU A 94 5.44 -8.34 21.02
C LEU A 94 4.71 -9.48 21.72
N LYS A 95 5.38 -10.12 22.68
CA LYS A 95 4.78 -11.19 23.46
C LYS A 95 3.99 -10.62 24.65
N ALA A 96 2.75 -11.06 24.80
CA ALA A 96 1.94 -10.74 25.96
C ALA A 96 2.59 -11.31 27.23
N ARG A 97 2.61 -10.51 28.30
CA ARG A 97 3.25 -10.93 29.57
C ARG A 97 2.51 -12.07 30.28
N ALA A 98 1.19 -12.05 30.21
CA ALA A 98 0.33 -12.91 31.04
C ALA A 98 -0.25 -14.12 30.29
N LEU A 99 -0.08 -14.18 28.96
CA LEU A 99 -0.70 -15.19 28.10
C LEU A 99 0.30 -15.66 27.04
N PRO A 100 0.19 -16.90 26.54
CA PRO A 100 0.97 -17.37 25.39
C PRO A 100 0.41 -16.74 24.10
N LEU A 101 0.51 -15.42 23.99
CA LEU A 101 0.03 -14.63 22.87
C LEU A 101 1.16 -13.74 22.35
N VAL A 102 1.30 -13.65 21.03
CA VAL A 102 2.26 -12.80 20.34
C VAL A 102 1.52 -11.93 19.35
N ASP A 103 1.65 -10.62 19.46
CA ASP A 103 1.23 -9.67 18.44
C ASP A 103 2.33 -9.57 17.38
N ALA A 104 2.12 -10.24 16.24
CA ALA A 104 3.17 -10.44 15.25
C ALA A 104 3.25 -9.31 14.25
N VAL A 105 4.47 -8.81 14.08
CA VAL A 105 4.82 -7.87 13.03
C VAL A 105 5.36 -8.61 11.82
N SER A 106 6.08 -9.72 12.03
CA SER A 106 6.59 -10.54 10.93
C SER A 106 6.49 -12.02 11.27
N VAL A 107 6.15 -12.83 10.27
CA VAL A 107 6.19 -14.29 10.34
C VAL A 107 6.93 -14.81 9.13
N THR A 108 8.03 -15.50 9.38
CA THR A 108 8.85 -16.15 8.37
C THR A 108 8.59 -17.65 8.39
N ASN A 109 8.31 -18.24 7.23
CA ASN A 109 8.32 -19.68 7.04
C ASN A 109 9.77 -20.16 6.97
N ASP A 110 10.19 -21.02 7.89
CA ASP A 110 11.57 -21.49 7.98
C ASP A 110 11.92 -22.45 6.82
N ALA A 111 10.94 -23.14 6.23
CA ALA A 111 11.16 -24.08 5.14
C ALA A 111 11.22 -23.40 3.76
N THR A 112 10.31 -22.45 3.52
CA THR A 112 10.19 -21.78 2.20
C THR A 112 10.92 -20.44 2.15
N GLY A 113 11.26 -19.85 3.30
CA GLY A 113 11.79 -18.49 3.41
C GLY A 113 10.76 -17.40 3.15
N ALA A 114 9.48 -17.75 2.93
CA ALA A 114 8.43 -16.77 2.71
C ALA A 114 8.20 -15.92 3.97
N VAL A 115 8.08 -14.61 3.79
CA VAL A 115 7.89 -13.65 4.89
C VAL A 115 6.54 -12.97 4.74
N VAL A 116 5.74 -13.05 5.80
CA VAL A 116 4.54 -12.23 6.01
C VAL A 116 4.97 -11.09 6.91
N LEU A 117 4.96 -9.86 6.40
CA LEU A 117 5.37 -8.68 7.14
C LEU A 117 4.18 -7.72 7.21
N ASP A 118 3.75 -7.39 8.42
CA ASP A 118 2.86 -6.27 8.64
C ASP A 118 3.64 -4.97 8.44
N GLN A 119 3.28 -4.21 7.42
CA GLN A 119 3.79 -2.85 7.20
C GLN A 119 2.82 -1.81 7.80
N GLY A 120 1.89 -2.26 8.64
CA GLY A 120 0.64 -1.59 8.93
C GLY A 120 -0.45 -2.03 7.95
N GLY A 121 -1.71 -1.75 8.30
CA GLY A 121 -2.81 -1.82 7.33
C GLY A 121 -2.61 -0.80 6.19
N PRO A 122 -3.67 -0.35 5.53
CA PRO A 122 -3.66 1.03 5.03
C PRO A 122 -3.60 2.00 6.24
N ALA A 123 -2.53 1.91 7.03
CA ALA A 123 -2.01 2.96 7.87
C ALA A 123 -1.86 4.15 6.94
N GLU A 124 -2.46 5.28 7.32
CA GLU A 124 -2.22 6.62 6.78
C GLU A 124 -1.25 6.56 5.61
N ARG A 125 -1.75 6.26 4.39
CA ARG A 125 -0.95 6.30 3.17
C ARG A 125 -0.21 7.61 3.29
N ALA A 126 1.12 7.64 3.43
CA ALA A 126 1.82 8.82 3.96
C ALA A 126 1.37 10.08 3.21
N THR A 127 0.33 10.74 3.73
CA THR A 127 -0.45 11.67 2.93
C THR A 127 0.31 12.95 3.04
N THR A 128 1.15 13.17 2.04
CA THR A 128 1.98 14.36 2.03
C THR A 128 1.23 15.39 1.22
N SER A 129 0.90 16.51 1.87
CA SER A 129 0.41 17.67 1.13
C SER A 129 1.61 18.26 0.38
N GLU A 130 1.62 18.12 -0.94
CA GLU A 130 2.70 18.61 -1.79
C GLU A 130 2.18 19.40 -2.98
N VAL A 131 3.04 20.26 -3.52
CA VAL A 131 2.80 20.97 -4.78
C VAL A 131 3.69 20.32 -5.84
N VAL A 132 3.07 19.71 -6.84
CA VAL A 132 3.76 19.03 -7.94
C VAL A 132 3.54 19.82 -9.22
N THR A 133 4.62 20.09 -9.95
CA THR A 133 4.56 20.68 -11.29
C THR A 133 5.12 19.68 -12.29
N SER A 134 4.27 19.24 -13.21
CA SER A 134 4.56 18.14 -14.14
C SER A 134 3.80 18.32 -15.44
N LYS A 135 4.20 17.62 -16.50
CA LYS A 135 3.42 17.52 -17.73
C LYS A 135 2.42 16.38 -17.67
N ILE A 136 1.28 16.56 -18.33
CA ILE A 136 0.26 15.51 -18.46
C ILE A 136 0.65 14.58 -19.61
N VAL A 137 0.75 13.29 -19.34
CA VAL A 137 1.01 12.25 -20.35
C VAL A 137 -0.30 11.73 -20.93
N ALA A 138 -1.30 11.50 -20.06
CA ALA A 138 -2.59 10.94 -20.48
C ALA A 138 -3.72 11.47 -19.60
N VAL A 139 -4.91 11.60 -20.15
CA VAL A 139 -6.13 11.98 -19.42
C VAL A 139 -6.88 10.71 -19.01
N LEU A 140 -7.30 10.64 -17.75
CA LEU A 140 -8.04 9.51 -17.20
C LEU A 140 -9.54 9.80 -17.23
N HIS A 141 -10.31 8.80 -17.66
CA HIS A 141 -11.75 8.89 -17.78
C HIS A 141 -12.46 7.90 -16.86
N GLY A 142 -13.64 8.29 -16.39
CA GLY A 142 -14.58 7.45 -15.68
C GLY A 142 -15.36 6.52 -16.59
N LYS A 143 -16.21 5.72 -15.96
CA LYS A 143 -17.01 4.70 -16.65
C LYS A 143 -18.05 5.31 -17.61
N ARG A 144 -18.39 6.59 -17.46
CA ARG A 144 -19.36 7.31 -18.31
C ARG A 144 -18.64 8.21 -19.32
N GLY A 145 -17.31 8.12 -19.44
CA GLY A 145 -16.50 8.95 -20.33
C GLY A 145 -16.15 10.33 -19.76
N GLU A 146 -16.50 10.62 -18.52
CA GLU A 146 -16.18 11.86 -17.81
C GLU A 146 -14.70 11.93 -17.43
N ILE A 147 -14.09 13.11 -17.47
CA ILE A 147 -12.69 13.27 -17.03
C ILE A 147 -12.65 13.12 -15.51
N ASN A 148 -11.77 12.25 -15.01
CA ASN A 148 -11.61 11.99 -13.57
C ASN A 148 -10.18 12.22 -13.08
N GLY A 149 -9.27 12.63 -13.96
CA GLY A 149 -7.87 12.79 -13.62
C GLY A 149 -6.95 12.80 -14.82
N ALA A 150 -5.65 12.65 -14.54
CA ALA A 150 -4.58 12.58 -15.52
C ALA A 150 -3.41 11.77 -14.98
N VAL A 151 -2.58 11.24 -15.87
CA VAL A 151 -1.27 10.67 -15.55
C VAL A 151 -0.22 11.73 -15.85
N LEU A 152 0.66 11.98 -14.87
CA LEU A 152 1.76 12.93 -14.98
C LEU A 152 3.02 12.24 -15.53
N ASP A 153 3.95 13.02 -16.07
CA ASP A 153 5.24 12.58 -16.62
C ASP A 153 6.12 11.81 -15.63
N ASN A 154 6.04 12.16 -14.35
CA ASN A 154 6.71 11.48 -13.25
C ASN A 154 6.06 10.13 -12.87
N GLY A 155 5.01 9.71 -13.58
CA GLY A 155 4.26 8.48 -13.34
C GLY A 155 3.21 8.57 -12.24
N ALA A 156 3.02 9.74 -11.61
CA ALA A 156 1.96 9.94 -10.62
C ALA A 156 0.59 10.08 -11.29
N GLN A 157 -0.44 9.53 -10.67
CA GLN A 157 -1.82 9.66 -11.10
C GLN A 157 -2.50 10.81 -10.35
N LEU A 158 -2.84 11.86 -11.08
CA LEU A 158 -3.66 12.96 -10.61
C LEU A 158 -5.13 12.55 -10.62
N ARG A 159 -5.81 12.66 -9.47
CA ARG A 159 -7.24 12.41 -9.36
C ARG A 159 -7.98 13.69 -9.05
N LEU A 160 -9.04 13.92 -9.82
CA LEU A 160 -9.86 15.13 -9.75
C LEU A 160 -11.34 14.72 -9.59
N PRO A 161 -12.12 15.44 -8.78
CA PRO A 161 -13.56 15.30 -8.81
C PRO A 161 -14.09 15.58 -10.23
N PRO A 162 -15.05 14.79 -10.75
CA PRO A 162 -15.51 14.92 -12.14
C PRO A 162 -15.96 16.34 -12.50
N HIS A 163 -16.64 17.03 -11.57
CA HIS A 163 -17.14 18.39 -11.78
C HIS A 163 -16.02 19.44 -11.91
N GLU A 164 -14.93 19.29 -11.15
CA GLU A 164 -13.77 20.17 -11.28
C GLU A 164 -12.93 19.80 -12.51
N ALA A 165 -12.82 18.52 -12.82
CA ALA A 165 -12.10 18.05 -14.01
C ALA A 165 -12.72 18.61 -15.31
N GLU A 166 -14.05 18.69 -15.39
CA GLU A 166 -14.75 19.34 -16.50
C GLU A 166 -14.48 20.84 -16.54
N ARG A 167 -14.51 21.52 -15.38
CA ARG A 167 -14.22 22.97 -15.29
C ARG A 167 -12.79 23.31 -15.74
N PHE A 168 -11.84 22.42 -15.49
CA PHE A 168 -10.43 22.58 -15.86
C PHE A 168 -10.02 21.73 -17.06
N ALA A 169 -10.98 21.23 -17.87
CA ALA A 169 -10.70 20.40 -19.04
C ALA A 169 -9.76 21.07 -20.05
N ASP A 170 -9.77 22.40 -20.13
CA ASP A 170 -8.85 23.17 -20.97
C ASP A 170 -7.38 23.11 -20.54
N LEU A 171 -7.13 22.81 -19.26
CA LEU A 171 -5.78 22.60 -18.69
C LEU A 171 -5.37 21.12 -18.70
N LEU A 172 -6.34 20.21 -18.81
CA LEU A 172 -6.15 18.77 -18.77
C LEU A 172 -5.99 18.20 -20.18
N LYS A 173 -4.95 18.63 -20.90
CA LYS A 173 -4.60 18.13 -22.22
C LYS A 173 -3.26 17.40 -22.16
N PRO A 174 -3.07 16.33 -22.94
CA PRO A 174 -1.75 15.73 -23.10
C PRO A 174 -0.70 16.78 -23.47
N ASP A 175 0.52 16.61 -22.97
CA ASP A 175 1.68 17.50 -23.08
C ASP A 175 1.56 18.89 -22.44
N GLN A 176 0.45 19.18 -21.76
CA GLN A 176 0.27 20.44 -21.04
C GLN A 176 0.97 20.39 -19.68
N ALA A 177 1.71 21.44 -19.35
CA ALA A 177 2.30 21.62 -18.03
C ALA A 177 1.23 22.07 -17.03
N ILE A 178 1.23 21.45 -15.86
CA ILE A 178 0.24 21.71 -14.81
C ILE A 178 0.91 21.70 -13.44
N SER A 179 0.42 22.56 -12.56
CA SER A 179 0.76 22.58 -11.15
C SER A 179 -0.46 22.14 -10.33
N VAL A 180 -0.23 21.18 -9.44
CA VAL A 180 -1.26 20.60 -8.58
C VAL A 180 -0.78 20.71 -7.15
N ARG A 181 -1.64 21.20 -6.27
CA ARG A 181 -1.51 21.01 -4.83
C ARG A 181 -2.49 19.95 -4.38
N GLY A 182 -2.02 18.98 -3.61
CA GLY A 182 -2.88 17.87 -3.23
C GLY A 182 -2.24 16.95 -2.22
N GLU A 183 -3.04 15.99 -1.80
CA GLU A 183 -2.67 14.92 -0.90
C GLU A 183 -2.09 13.77 -1.73
N SER A 184 -0.78 13.53 -1.61
CA SER A 184 -0.13 12.43 -2.31
C SER A 184 -0.08 11.16 -1.46
N THR A 185 -0.48 10.07 -2.09
CA THR A 185 -0.53 8.71 -1.55
C THR A 185 0.50 7.89 -2.32
N LYS A 186 1.52 7.36 -1.64
CA LYS A 186 2.50 6.44 -2.24
C LYS A 186 2.16 5.01 -1.87
N SER A 187 2.22 4.11 -2.86
CA SER A 187 2.00 2.67 -2.68
C SER A 187 3.00 1.88 -3.53
N ALA A 188 3.11 0.57 -3.29
CA ALA A 188 3.90 -0.34 -4.13
C ALA A 188 3.44 -0.38 -5.60
N LEU A 189 2.21 0.08 -5.89
CA LEU A 189 1.63 0.12 -7.25
C LEU A 189 1.83 1.48 -7.95
N GLY A 190 2.35 2.49 -7.25
CA GLY A 190 2.53 3.84 -7.77
C GLY A 190 2.07 4.94 -6.81
N THR A 191 2.13 6.17 -7.30
CA THR A 191 1.77 7.38 -6.55
C THR A 191 0.45 7.95 -7.08
N VAL A 192 -0.48 8.26 -6.19
CA VAL A 192 -1.76 8.91 -6.51
C VAL A 192 -1.81 10.25 -5.78
N ILE A 193 -2.18 11.32 -6.48
CA ILE A 193 -2.33 12.66 -5.92
C ILE A 193 -3.79 13.05 -6.01
N GLU A 194 -4.44 13.24 -4.86
CA GLU A 194 -5.78 13.82 -4.78
C GLU A 194 -5.66 15.34 -4.75
N ALA A 195 -6.06 15.98 -5.85
CA ALA A 195 -5.88 17.41 -6.00
C ALA A 195 -6.86 18.20 -5.13
N THR A 196 -6.32 19.16 -4.39
CA THR A 196 -7.08 20.17 -3.64
C THR A 196 -6.97 21.56 -4.26
N ALA A 197 -5.96 21.81 -5.11
CA ALA A 197 -5.88 22.98 -5.97
C ALA A 197 -5.15 22.65 -7.29
N ILE A 198 -5.53 23.31 -8.38
CA ILE A 198 -4.97 23.09 -9.72
C ILE A 198 -4.75 24.42 -10.45
N GLY A 199 -3.73 24.48 -11.30
CA GLY A 199 -3.44 25.66 -12.10
C GLY A 199 -2.32 25.44 -13.10
N ALA A 200 -2.10 26.41 -13.98
CA ALA A 200 -1.02 26.35 -14.97
C ALA A 200 0.38 26.56 -14.35
N THR A 201 0.45 27.25 -13.20
CA THR A 201 1.69 27.55 -12.48
C THR A 201 1.46 27.43 -10.97
N PRO A 202 2.51 27.21 -10.16
CA PRO A 202 2.36 27.04 -8.71
C PRO A 202 1.85 28.31 -8.00
N ASP A 203 2.03 29.49 -8.62
CA ASP A 203 1.58 30.78 -8.10
C ASP A 203 0.10 31.07 -8.43
N ARG A 204 -0.49 30.37 -9.41
CA ARG A 204 -1.88 30.56 -9.86
C ARG A 204 -2.68 29.27 -9.69
N LEU A 205 -2.79 28.81 -8.45
CA LEU A 205 -3.56 27.62 -8.10
C LEU A 205 -5.00 28.00 -7.71
N ALA A 206 -5.97 27.47 -8.43
CA ALA A 206 -7.38 27.56 -8.11
C ALA A 206 -7.76 26.40 -7.18
N GLN A 207 -8.41 26.71 -6.05
CA GLN A 207 -8.84 25.69 -5.10
C GLN A 207 -9.99 24.86 -5.70
N LEU A 208 -9.88 23.55 -5.57
CA LEU A 208 -10.87 22.58 -6.02
C LEU A 208 -11.87 22.33 -4.90
N ASP A 209 -13.16 22.38 -5.22
CA ASP A 209 -14.16 22.00 -4.24
C ASP A 209 -14.29 20.47 -4.21
N ALA A 210 -13.64 19.86 -3.21
CA ALA A 210 -13.73 18.41 -2.97
C ALA A 210 -15.11 17.99 -2.41
N ARG A 211 -16.02 18.93 -2.10
CA ARG A 211 -17.37 18.59 -1.64
C ARG A 211 -18.14 17.97 -2.80
N ARG A 212 -18.43 16.68 -2.68
CA ARG A 212 -19.44 16.02 -3.50
C ARG A 212 -20.74 16.83 -3.38
N PRO A 213 -21.34 17.34 -4.48
CA PRO A 213 -22.65 17.96 -4.38
C PRO A 213 -23.60 16.93 -3.76
N LYS A 214 -24.23 17.33 -2.65
CA LYS A 214 -25.21 16.49 -1.96
C LYS A 214 -26.31 16.19 -2.98
N PRO A 215 -26.67 14.91 -3.22
CA PRO A 215 -27.78 14.63 -4.11
C PRO A 215 -29.01 15.39 -3.59
N PRO A 216 -29.81 16.01 -4.48
CA PRO A 216 -31.04 16.66 -4.06
C PRO A 216 -31.87 15.67 -3.26
N ARG A 217 -32.28 16.07 -2.05
CA ARG A 217 -33.19 15.25 -1.25
C ARG A 217 -34.48 15.09 -2.04
N HIS A 218 -35.02 13.89 -2.07
CA HIS A 218 -36.22 13.54 -2.83
C HIS A 218 -37.52 14.13 -2.25
N ASP A 219 -37.43 15.10 -1.32
CA ASP A 219 -38.56 15.64 -0.55
C ASP A 219 -39.13 16.97 -1.08
N ASP A 220 -38.47 17.63 -2.03
CA ASP A 220 -38.97 18.91 -2.60
C ASP A 220 -40.12 18.74 -3.61
N ARG A 221 -40.72 17.54 -3.70
CA ARG A 221 -41.91 17.24 -4.52
C ARG A 221 -43.17 16.94 -3.70
N ALA A 222 -43.16 17.14 -2.39
CA ALA A 222 -44.41 17.09 -1.63
C ALA A 222 -45.33 18.24 -2.10
N PRO A 223 -46.51 17.95 -2.69
CA PRO A 223 -47.45 19.02 -3.03
C PRO A 223 -47.86 19.77 -1.75
N PRO A 224 -48.10 21.10 -1.83
CA PRO A 224 -48.49 21.87 -0.66
C PRO A 224 -49.78 21.31 -0.03
N PRO A 225 -49.92 21.33 1.31
CA PRO A 225 -51.11 20.83 1.97
C PRO A 225 -52.36 21.61 1.50
N PRO A 226 -53.52 20.94 1.37
CA PRO A 226 -54.75 21.60 0.95
C PRO A 226 -55.17 22.67 1.97
N PRO A 227 -55.79 23.79 1.51
CA PRO A 227 -56.21 24.85 2.41
C PRO A 227 -57.29 24.36 3.39
N PRO A 228 -57.32 24.89 4.63
CA PRO A 228 -58.32 24.50 5.62
C PRO A 228 -59.73 24.87 5.14
N GLY A 229 -60.66 23.93 5.28
CA GLY A 229 -62.07 24.13 4.91
C GLY A 229 -62.76 25.21 5.75
N PRO A 230 -63.88 25.77 5.26
CA PRO A 230 -64.58 26.87 5.92
C PRO A 230 -65.10 26.45 7.29
N ARG A 231 -64.85 27.29 8.30
CA ARG A 231 -65.41 27.11 9.64
C ARG A 231 -66.89 27.51 9.60
N GLY A 232 -67.78 26.56 9.92
CA GLY A 232 -69.17 26.84 10.27
C GLY A 232 -69.31 27.33 11.70
#